data_AF-A0A1F4HBQ6-F1
#
_entry.id   AF-A0A1F4HBQ6-F1
#
_cell.length_a   1.000
_cell.length_b   1.000
_cell.length_c   1.000
_cell.angle_alpha   90.00
_cell.angle_beta   90.00
_cell.angle_gamma   90.00
#
_symmetry.space_group_name_H-M   'P 1'
#
loop_
_entity.id
_entity.type
_entity.pdbx_description
1 polymer ?
#
loop_
_entity_poly.entity_id
_entity_poly.type
_entity_poly.pdbx_seq_one_letter_code
_entity_poly.pdbx_strand_id
1 'polypeptide(L)'
;MSRLVIVSNRVADPRKAAAGGLAVALGDALHTTGGLWFGWSGTVVEDSAPGEGELHLQKAGNVTLATVDLSAQDHAGYYLGYSNSVLWPVFHYRLDLARFEAGHIAAYRRVNQMFARKLMTLLKPDDIIWVHDYHLIPMAAELRALGSTHRIGFFLHIPLPPPLMLAAIPQHEWLMRALFAYDLVGFQSEADLLHFSHYAQAEAAAEDLGQHRFRAFNRTVQAGAFPIGIDVDEFAALTHAKDALDMYENMKEEYSRRQLLLGVERLDYSKGLPQRLRAFEALLKKYPENIRSATLIQVASPSREDMGAYTDLLQELEHLCGAINGNFGELDWMPVRFIHRNVARKRLPGLYRAARVALVTPLRDGMNLVAKEFIAAQDPADPGVLVLSRFAGAAEQLKQALLVNPYDSDGTADTIQRALQMPLQERQARHQKMLANIREHDVHWWRKTFLQALSETGSA
;
A
#
# COMPACT_ATOMS: atom_id res chain seq x y z
N MET A 1 5.25 -2.11 -30.22
CA MET A 1 5.29 -1.46 -28.90
C MET A 1 6.50 -2.00 -28.15
N SER A 2 7.23 -1.14 -27.44
CA SER A 2 8.29 -1.55 -26.52
C SER A 2 7.77 -2.55 -25.49
N ARG A 3 8.59 -3.54 -25.13
CA ARG A 3 8.24 -4.49 -24.07
C ARG A 3 8.33 -3.79 -22.71
N LEU A 4 7.31 -3.99 -21.87
CA LEU A 4 7.30 -3.49 -20.50
C LEU A 4 8.07 -4.44 -19.57
N VAL A 5 8.96 -3.87 -18.76
CA VAL A 5 9.74 -4.57 -17.74
C VAL A 5 9.36 -4.03 -16.37
N ILE A 6 8.56 -4.80 -15.63
CA ILE A 6 8.18 -4.47 -14.25
C ILE A 6 9.25 -4.99 -13.31
N VAL A 7 9.69 -4.16 -12.37
CA VAL A 7 10.66 -4.51 -11.34
C VAL A 7 10.06 -4.21 -9.97
N SER A 8 9.85 -5.22 -9.14
CA SER A 8 9.31 -5.05 -7.79
C SER A 8 10.00 -5.99 -6.81
N ASN A 9 9.97 -5.67 -5.51
CA ASN A 9 10.60 -6.54 -4.52
C ASN A 9 10.02 -7.96 -4.56
N ARG A 10 8.70 -8.13 -4.57
CA ARG A 10 8.07 -9.46 -4.79
C ARG A 10 7.43 -9.54 -6.16
N VAL A 11 7.59 -10.69 -6.80
CA VAL A 11 6.87 -11.04 -8.05
C VAL A 11 5.59 -11.77 -7.67
N ALA A 12 4.45 -11.33 -8.20
CA ALA A 12 3.22 -12.11 -8.13
C ALA A 12 3.06 -12.90 -9.42
N ASP A 13 2.61 -14.16 -9.30
CA ASP A 13 2.19 -14.92 -10.48
C ASP A 13 0.80 -14.38 -10.90
N PRO A 14 0.69 -13.70 -12.06
CA PRO A 14 -0.57 -13.10 -12.50
C PRO A 14 -1.67 -14.14 -12.75
N ARG A 15 -1.33 -15.44 -12.86
CA ARG A 15 -2.29 -16.53 -13.00
C ARG A 15 -2.96 -16.93 -11.68
N LYS A 16 -2.41 -16.52 -10.53
CA LYS A 16 -2.94 -16.90 -9.22
C LYS A 16 -3.98 -15.87 -8.77
N ALA A 17 -5.20 -16.35 -8.50
CA ALA A 17 -6.34 -15.55 -8.02
C ALA A 17 -6.13 -14.82 -6.66
N ALA A 18 -4.99 -15.01 -6.01
CA ALA A 18 -4.61 -14.34 -4.76
C ALA A 18 -3.89 -12.99 -4.98
N ALA A 19 -3.67 -12.59 -6.24
CA ALA A 19 -3.06 -11.30 -6.58
C ALA A 19 -3.97 -10.12 -6.16
N GLY A 20 -3.42 -9.15 -5.42
CA GLY A 20 -4.11 -7.88 -5.15
C GLY A 20 -4.20 -7.00 -6.40
N GLY A 21 -4.97 -5.89 -6.34
CA GLY A 21 -5.28 -5.05 -7.50
C GLY A 21 -4.06 -4.53 -8.29
N LEU A 22 -2.93 -4.27 -7.63
CA LEU A 22 -1.67 -3.90 -8.29
C LEU A 22 -1.13 -5.05 -9.18
N ALA A 23 -1.13 -6.28 -8.67
CA ALA A 23 -0.58 -7.41 -9.41
C ALA A 23 -1.45 -7.81 -10.61
N VAL A 24 -2.78 -7.62 -10.51
CA VAL A 24 -3.70 -7.79 -11.64
C VAL A 24 -3.43 -6.74 -12.72
N ALA A 25 -3.40 -5.45 -12.35
CA ALA A 25 -3.21 -4.37 -13.32
C ALA A 25 -1.84 -4.41 -14.02
N LEU A 26 -0.78 -4.76 -13.29
CA LEU A 26 0.54 -5.00 -13.86
C LEU A 26 0.55 -6.26 -14.73
N GLY A 27 -0.16 -7.32 -14.31
CA GLY A 27 -0.36 -8.54 -15.09
C GLY A 27 -0.98 -8.25 -16.46
N ASP A 28 -2.06 -7.47 -16.52
CA ASP A 28 -2.73 -7.09 -17.77
C ASP A 28 -1.82 -6.26 -18.69
N ALA A 29 -1.03 -5.36 -18.11
CA ALA A 29 -0.04 -4.56 -18.84
C ALA A 29 1.04 -5.45 -19.49
N LEU A 30 1.53 -6.42 -18.72
CA LEU A 30 2.52 -7.38 -19.16
C LEU A 30 1.93 -8.33 -20.22
N HIS A 31 0.68 -8.77 -20.06
CA HIS A 31 -0.02 -9.62 -21.02
C HIS A 31 -0.31 -8.91 -22.35
N THR A 32 -0.49 -7.60 -22.37
CA THR A 32 -0.70 -6.87 -23.63
C THR A 32 0.61 -6.72 -24.42
N THR A 33 1.76 -6.62 -23.74
CA THR A 33 3.05 -6.28 -24.36
C THR A 33 4.05 -7.44 -24.45
N GLY A 34 3.74 -8.62 -23.89
CA GLY A 34 4.70 -9.72 -23.79
C GLY A 34 5.84 -9.40 -22.82
N GLY A 35 5.47 -8.90 -21.64
CA GLY A 35 6.36 -8.24 -20.68
C GLY A 35 7.26 -9.16 -19.84
N LEU A 36 8.16 -8.54 -19.08
CA LEU A 36 9.03 -9.18 -18.10
C LEU A 36 8.67 -8.67 -16.71
N TRP A 37 8.48 -9.56 -15.74
CA TRP A 37 8.37 -9.20 -14.33
C TRP A 37 9.58 -9.74 -13.56
N PHE A 38 10.42 -8.83 -13.08
CA PHE A 38 11.62 -9.12 -12.32
C PHE A 38 11.45 -8.81 -10.82
N GLY A 39 12.01 -9.65 -9.94
CA GLY A 39 12.03 -9.40 -8.49
C GLY A 39 12.55 -10.56 -7.65
N TRP A 40 12.38 -10.50 -6.32
CA TRP A 40 12.67 -11.62 -5.42
C TRP A 40 11.66 -12.75 -5.61
N SER A 41 12.14 -14.00 -5.57
CA SER A 41 11.33 -15.22 -5.61
C SER A 41 10.44 -15.42 -4.38
N GLY A 42 10.81 -14.83 -3.25
CA GLY A 42 10.26 -15.16 -1.94
C GLY A 42 11.03 -16.26 -1.20
N THR A 43 12.02 -16.88 -1.86
CA THR A 43 12.86 -17.93 -1.28
C THR A 43 14.09 -17.32 -0.60
N VAL A 44 14.38 -17.80 0.60
CA VAL A 44 15.62 -17.50 1.33
C VAL A 44 16.46 -18.78 1.36
N VAL A 45 17.73 -18.67 0.96
CA VAL A 45 18.68 -19.80 0.90
C VAL A 45 19.76 -19.62 1.95
N GLU A 46 19.77 -20.49 2.97
CA GLU A 46 20.66 -20.39 4.14
C GLU A 46 22.15 -20.43 3.76
N ASP A 47 22.57 -21.40 2.95
CA ASP A 47 23.99 -21.65 2.64
C ASP A 47 24.48 -20.95 1.35
N SER A 48 23.90 -19.80 0.99
CA SER A 48 24.27 -19.06 -0.23
C SER A 48 25.11 -17.82 0.05
N ALA A 49 26.07 -17.54 -0.85
CA ALA A 49 26.91 -16.35 -0.74
C ALA A 49 26.07 -15.05 -0.94
N PRO A 50 26.26 -14.01 -0.12
CA PRO A 50 25.56 -12.74 -0.27
C PRO A 50 25.87 -12.07 -1.62
N GLY A 51 24.84 -11.53 -2.27
CA GLY A 51 24.95 -10.84 -3.56
C GLY A 51 25.06 -11.77 -4.78
N GLU A 52 24.92 -13.08 -4.60
CA GLU A 52 25.04 -14.10 -5.65
C GLU A 52 23.78 -14.98 -5.82
N GLY A 53 22.60 -14.43 -5.50
CA GLY A 53 21.31 -15.11 -5.64
C GLY A 53 21.07 -15.71 -7.03
N GLU A 54 20.50 -16.91 -7.06
CA GLU A 54 20.19 -17.64 -8.28
C GLU A 54 19.02 -16.97 -9.02
N LEU A 55 19.12 -16.87 -10.35
CA LEU A 55 18.08 -16.31 -11.22
C LEU A 55 17.27 -17.46 -11.84
N HIS A 56 15.96 -17.43 -11.58
CA HIS A 56 14.99 -18.38 -12.12
C HIS A 56 14.13 -17.70 -13.18
N LEU A 57 13.90 -18.39 -14.30
CA LEU A 57 13.04 -17.90 -15.39
C LEU A 57 11.84 -18.83 -15.56
N GLN A 58 10.64 -18.28 -15.50
CA GLN A 58 9.39 -18.99 -15.74
C GLN A 58 8.53 -18.24 -16.77
N LYS A 59 7.90 -18.97 -17.70
CA LYS A 59 6.86 -18.40 -18.57
C LYS A 59 5.48 -18.54 -17.95
N ALA A 60 4.72 -17.44 -17.95
CA ALA A 60 3.32 -17.38 -17.58
C ALA A 60 2.53 -16.76 -18.74
N GLY A 61 2.03 -17.60 -19.65
CA GLY A 61 1.48 -17.13 -20.92
C GLY A 61 2.57 -16.44 -21.76
N ASN A 62 2.35 -15.18 -22.15
CA ASN A 62 3.33 -14.35 -22.84
C ASN A 62 4.18 -13.47 -21.92
N VAL A 63 4.02 -13.60 -20.59
CA VAL A 63 4.84 -12.90 -19.60
C VAL A 63 6.00 -13.80 -19.17
N THR A 64 7.20 -13.24 -19.07
CA THR A 64 8.34 -13.89 -18.42
C THR A 64 8.43 -13.41 -16.98
N LEU A 65 8.43 -14.34 -16.03
CA LEU A 65 8.73 -14.09 -14.62
C LEU A 65 10.22 -14.41 -14.40
N ALA A 66 10.99 -13.43 -13.95
CA ALA A 66 12.41 -13.54 -13.66
C ALA A 66 12.64 -13.27 -12.17
N THR A 67 12.77 -14.33 -11.38
CA THR A 67 12.86 -14.23 -9.93
C THR A 67 14.25 -14.56 -9.44
N VAL A 68 14.77 -13.78 -8.50
CA VAL A 68 16.09 -14.00 -7.89
C VAL A 68 15.91 -14.45 -6.45
N ASP A 69 16.63 -15.47 -5.99
CA ASP A 69 16.65 -15.89 -4.59
C ASP A 69 17.50 -14.94 -3.74
N LEU A 70 17.25 -14.88 -2.42
CA LEU A 70 18.09 -14.13 -1.49
C LEU A 70 18.80 -15.07 -0.53
N SER A 71 20.05 -14.77 -0.17
CA SER A 71 20.70 -15.43 0.96
C SER A 71 20.05 -15.00 2.28
N ALA A 72 20.22 -15.80 3.33
CA ALA A 72 19.76 -15.41 4.67
C ALA A 72 20.31 -14.05 5.10
N GLN A 73 21.59 -13.78 4.82
CA GLN A 73 22.24 -12.51 5.14
C GLN A 73 21.68 -11.33 4.32
N ASP A 74 21.39 -11.54 3.03
CA ASP A 74 20.77 -10.50 2.20
C ASP A 74 19.33 -10.24 2.63
N HIS A 75 18.54 -11.29 2.87
CA HIS A 75 17.17 -11.14 3.37
C HIS A 75 17.14 -10.37 4.70
N ALA A 76 18.02 -10.74 5.65
CA ALA A 76 18.13 -10.05 6.93
C ALA A 76 18.55 -8.58 6.78
N GLY A 77 19.59 -8.27 5.99
CA GLY A 77 20.12 -6.91 5.89
C GLY A 77 19.33 -5.98 4.95
N TYR A 78 18.87 -6.47 3.80
CA TYR A 78 18.14 -5.69 2.80
C TYR A 78 16.65 -5.59 3.11
N TYR A 79 15.98 -6.72 3.35
CA TYR A 79 14.51 -6.74 3.49
C TYR A 79 14.08 -6.44 4.92
N LEU A 80 14.52 -7.24 5.91
CA LEU A 80 14.17 -7.00 7.31
C LEU A 80 14.88 -5.76 7.87
N GLY A 81 16.15 -5.57 7.52
CA GLY A 81 17.01 -4.46 7.95
C GLY A 81 16.65 -3.13 7.29
N TYR A 82 17.38 -2.72 6.26
CA TYR A 82 17.24 -1.36 5.72
C TYR A 82 15.82 -1.06 5.23
N SER A 83 15.19 -1.96 4.48
CA SER A 83 13.86 -1.70 3.93
C SER A 83 12.78 -1.59 5.01
N ASN A 84 12.65 -2.58 5.90
CA ASN A 84 11.54 -2.65 6.85
C ASN A 84 11.84 -2.14 8.26
N SER A 85 13.12 -2.02 8.65
CA SER A 85 13.54 -1.41 9.93
C SER A 85 14.02 0.04 9.81
N VAL A 86 14.31 0.54 8.60
CA VAL A 86 14.72 1.95 8.38
C VAL A 86 13.73 2.70 7.50
N LEU A 87 13.60 2.30 6.23
CA LEU A 87 12.79 3.06 5.27
C LEU A 87 11.31 3.05 5.63
N TRP A 88 10.72 1.86 5.87
CA TRP A 88 9.31 1.74 6.22
C TRP A 88 8.91 2.62 7.42
N PRO A 89 9.54 2.52 8.62
CA PRO A 89 9.17 3.35 9.75
C PRO A 89 9.33 4.85 9.47
N VAL A 90 10.46 5.29 8.89
CA VAL A 90 10.67 6.72 8.61
C VAL A 90 9.65 7.27 7.61
N PHE A 91 9.37 6.52 6.53
CA PHE A 91 8.42 6.93 5.50
C PHE A 91 6.97 6.93 6.01
N HIS A 92 6.68 6.19 7.09
CA HIS A 92 5.40 6.21 7.81
C HIS A 92 5.43 7.08 9.09
N TYR A 93 6.43 7.94 9.23
CA TYR A 93 6.54 8.97 10.28
C TYR A 93 6.69 8.36 11.68
N ARG A 94 7.32 7.19 11.75
CA ARG A 94 7.61 6.42 12.95
C ARG A 94 9.11 6.35 13.18
N LEU A 95 9.77 7.51 13.26
CA LEU A 95 11.21 7.59 13.56
C LEU A 95 11.54 6.88 14.87
N ASP A 96 10.60 6.86 15.82
CA ASP A 96 10.69 6.13 17.09
C ASP A 96 10.87 4.61 16.93
N LEU A 97 10.48 4.05 15.78
CA LEU A 97 10.63 2.62 15.45
C LEU A 97 11.81 2.33 14.51
N ALA A 98 12.49 3.37 14.00
CA ALA A 98 13.57 3.19 13.04
C ALA A 98 14.85 2.67 13.72
N ARG A 99 15.50 1.66 13.11
CA ARG A 99 16.75 1.05 13.60
C ARG A 99 17.89 1.28 12.63
N PHE A 100 18.74 2.26 12.93
CA PHE A 100 19.88 2.65 12.10
C PHE A 100 21.12 1.81 12.41
N GLU A 101 21.20 0.60 11.83
CA GLU A 101 22.39 -0.24 11.95
C GLU A 101 23.31 -0.09 10.73
N ALA A 102 24.62 0.07 10.95
CA ALA A 102 25.59 0.38 9.88
C ALA A 102 25.64 -0.70 8.77
N GLY A 103 25.39 -1.96 9.10
CA GLY A 103 25.40 -3.08 8.13
C GLY A 103 24.21 -3.08 7.17
N HIS A 104 23.08 -2.48 7.55
CA HIS A 104 21.84 -2.51 6.77
C HIS A 104 21.99 -1.85 5.39
N ILE A 105 22.58 -0.65 5.34
CA ILE A 105 22.75 0.08 4.07
C ILE A 105 23.68 -0.67 3.09
N ALA A 106 24.71 -1.34 3.60
CA ALA A 106 25.63 -2.11 2.78
C ALA A 106 24.94 -3.32 2.13
N ALA A 107 24.13 -4.06 2.90
CA ALA A 107 23.30 -5.12 2.36
C ALA A 107 22.27 -4.59 1.35
N TYR A 108 21.67 -3.43 1.63
CA TYR A 108 20.69 -2.82 0.74
C TYR A 108 21.26 -2.44 -0.63
N ARG A 109 22.48 -1.87 -0.64
CA ARG A 109 23.25 -1.59 -1.85
C ARG A 109 23.61 -2.87 -2.61
N ARG A 110 24.16 -3.86 -1.90
CA ARG A 110 24.58 -5.14 -2.50
C ARG A 110 23.45 -5.86 -3.22
N VAL A 111 22.26 -5.93 -2.61
CA VAL A 111 21.09 -6.58 -3.24
C VAL A 111 20.61 -5.81 -4.46
N ASN A 112 20.53 -4.47 -4.40
CA ASN A 112 20.16 -3.66 -5.57
C ASN A 112 21.18 -3.80 -6.73
N GLN A 113 22.48 -3.86 -6.42
CA GLN A 113 23.53 -4.12 -7.40
C GLN A 113 23.38 -5.51 -8.04
N MET A 114 23.16 -6.54 -7.22
CA MET A 114 22.91 -7.89 -7.71
C MET A 114 21.67 -7.92 -8.62
N PHE A 115 20.57 -7.33 -8.19
CA PHE A 115 19.34 -7.26 -8.98
C PHE A 115 19.56 -6.55 -10.31
N ALA A 116 20.25 -5.40 -10.32
CA ALA A 116 20.58 -4.69 -11.55
C ALA A 116 21.47 -5.53 -12.49
N ARG A 117 22.50 -6.22 -11.97
CA ARG A 117 23.36 -7.13 -12.77
C ARG A 117 22.54 -8.23 -13.43
N LYS A 118 21.64 -8.89 -12.68
CA LYS A 118 20.79 -9.98 -13.20
C LYS A 118 19.74 -9.46 -14.17
N LEU A 119 19.15 -8.29 -13.90
CA LEU A 119 18.15 -7.71 -14.80
C LEU A 119 18.79 -7.28 -16.13
N MET A 120 19.97 -6.65 -16.10
CA MET A 120 20.65 -6.15 -17.29
C MET A 120 20.88 -7.24 -18.36
N THR A 121 21.10 -8.50 -17.96
CA THR A 121 21.28 -9.62 -18.91
C THR A 121 19.99 -10.03 -19.63
N LEU A 122 18.83 -9.57 -19.16
CA LEU A 122 17.50 -9.91 -19.68
C LEU A 122 16.89 -8.78 -20.52
N LEU A 123 17.46 -7.57 -20.46
CA LEU A 123 16.94 -6.38 -21.14
C LEU A 123 17.20 -6.43 -22.65
N LYS A 124 16.25 -5.88 -23.40
CA LYS A 124 16.35 -5.65 -24.85
C LYS A 124 16.41 -4.13 -25.11
N PRO A 125 17.08 -3.66 -26.18
CA PRO A 125 17.36 -2.24 -26.40
C PRO A 125 16.17 -1.28 -26.26
N ASP A 126 14.98 -1.72 -26.67
CA ASP A 126 13.77 -0.87 -26.66
C ASP A 126 12.87 -1.08 -25.43
N ASP A 127 13.30 -1.83 -24.42
CA ASP A 127 12.51 -2.07 -23.21
C ASP A 127 12.21 -0.77 -22.46
N ILE A 128 11.02 -0.71 -21.86
CA ILE A 128 10.64 0.32 -20.89
C ILE A 128 10.63 -0.31 -19.50
N ILE A 129 11.41 0.23 -18.58
CA ILE A 129 11.57 -0.30 -17.23
C ILE A 129 10.70 0.51 -16.27
N TRP A 130 9.89 -0.19 -15.47
CA TRP A 130 9.08 0.43 -14.43
C TRP A 130 9.35 -0.25 -13.09
N VAL A 131 10.03 0.50 -12.22
CA VAL A 131 10.47 0.06 -10.90
C VAL A 131 9.45 0.47 -9.85
N HIS A 132 9.13 -0.44 -8.94
CA HIS A 132 8.15 -0.22 -7.89
C HIS A 132 8.77 -0.32 -6.50
N ASP A 133 8.50 0.73 -5.73
CA ASP A 133 8.56 0.81 -4.28
C ASP A 133 9.95 0.97 -3.63
N TYR A 134 9.91 1.35 -2.36
CA TYR A 134 11.06 1.80 -1.54
C TYR A 134 12.22 0.81 -1.44
N HIS A 135 11.98 -0.48 -1.68
CA HIS A 135 13.02 -1.51 -1.68
C HIS A 135 14.04 -1.33 -2.83
N LEU A 136 13.64 -0.63 -3.89
CA LEU A 136 14.38 -0.58 -5.16
C LEU A 136 14.73 0.85 -5.59
N ILE A 137 14.76 1.80 -4.65
CA ILE A 137 15.15 3.20 -4.95
C ILE A 137 16.46 3.26 -5.76
N PRO A 138 17.53 2.50 -5.44
CA PRO A 138 18.79 2.55 -6.20
C PRO A 138 18.75 1.94 -7.61
N MET A 139 17.71 1.20 -8.00
CA MET A 139 17.71 0.35 -9.19
C MET A 139 18.13 1.08 -10.48
N ALA A 140 17.58 2.27 -10.76
CA ALA A 140 17.99 3.02 -11.95
C ALA A 140 19.46 3.41 -11.89
N ALA A 141 19.97 3.88 -10.75
CA ALA A 141 21.37 4.27 -10.61
C ALA A 141 22.31 3.09 -10.89
N GLU A 142 21.97 1.91 -10.37
CA GLU A 142 22.74 0.68 -10.60
C GLU A 142 22.67 0.22 -12.08
N LEU A 143 21.49 0.31 -12.72
CA LEU A 143 21.36 0.03 -14.15
C LEU A 143 22.13 1.03 -15.02
N ARG A 144 22.13 2.33 -14.66
CA ARG A 144 22.93 3.35 -15.37
C ARG A 144 24.42 3.08 -15.23
N ALA A 145 24.88 2.62 -14.07
CA ALA A 145 26.29 2.25 -13.85
C ALA A 145 26.72 1.05 -14.73
N LEU A 146 25.79 0.17 -15.09
CA LEU A 146 25.99 -0.93 -16.03
C LEU A 146 25.82 -0.54 -17.52
N GLY A 147 25.62 0.76 -17.81
CA GLY A 147 25.50 1.27 -19.18
C GLY A 147 24.07 1.26 -19.75
N SER A 148 23.03 1.05 -18.92
CA SER A 148 21.64 1.09 -19.39
C SER A 148 21.24 2.49 -19.89
N THR A 149 20.74 2.55 -21.12
CA THR A 149 20.16 3.75 -21.74
C THR A 149 18.63 3.72 -21.84
N HIS A 150 17.98 2.67 -21.32
CA HIS A 150 16.53 2.48 -21.36
C HIS A 150 15.77 3.62 -20.66
N ARG A 151 14.50 3.82 -21.01
CA ARG A 151 13.60 4.65 -20.20
C ARG A 151 13.22 3.92 -18.92
N ILE A 152 13.43 4.56 -17.77
CA ILE A 152 13.22 3.98 -16.43
C ILE A 152 12.33 4.90 -15.61
N GLY A 153 11.14 4.41 -15.26
CA GLY A 153 10.25 5.05 -14.29
C GLY A 153 10.35 4.40 -12.90
N PHE A 154 10.15 5.18 -11.85
CA PHE A 154 9.97 4.72 -10.47
C PHE A 154 8.59 5.10 -9.97
N PHE A 155 7.92 4.23 -9.22
CA PHE A 155 6.71 4.58 -8.49
C PHE A 155 6.81 4.17 -7.03
N LEU A 156 6.70 5.15 -6.12
CA LEU A 156 6.72 4.93 -4.67
C LEU A 156 5.30 4.66 -4.17
N HIS A 157 5.06 3.47 -3.61
CA HIS A 157 3.71 3.08 -3.15
C HIS A 157 3.39 3.56 -1.74
N ILE A 158 4.43 3.73 -0.92
CA ILE A 158 4.35 4.27 0.44
C ILE A 158 4.45 5.81 0.41
N PRO A 159 4.13 6.51 1.51
CA PRO A 159 4.27 7.97 1.56
C PRO A 159 5.73 8.38 1.41
N LEU A 160 5.97 9.59 0.90
CA LEU A 160 7.26 10.25 1.03
C LEU A 160 7.22 11.23 2.21
N PRO A 161 8.09 11.11 3.22
CA PRO A 161 8.08 12.02 4.34
C PRO A 161 8.66 13.40 3.98
N PRO A 162 8.38 14.45 4.76
CA PRO A 162 8.96 15.77 4.58
C PRO A 162 10.49 15.71 4.72
N PRO A 163 11.22 16.68 4.14
CA PRO A 163 12.68 16.64 4.08
C PRO A 163 13.38 16.42 5.42
N LEU A 164 12.93 17.07 6.50
CA LEU A 164 13.54 16.91 7.83
C LEU A 164 13.40 15.50 8.41
N MET A 165 12.33 14.78 8.07
CA MET A 165 12.18 13.37 8.48
C MET A 165 13.04 12.46 7.60
N LEU A 166 13.15 12.73 6.30
CA LEU A 166 14.09 12.03 5.42
C LEU A 166 15.54 12.20 5.92
N ALA A 167 15.91 13.40 6.35
CA ALA A 167 17.25 13.74 6.82
C ALA A 167 17.69 12.95 8.07
N ALA A 168 16.74 12.36 8.81
CA ALA A 168 17.07 11.45 9.91
C ALA A 168 17.67 10.12 9.45
N ILE A 169 17.50 9.73 8.18
CA ILE A 169 18.11 8.51 7.62
C ILE A 169 19.59 8.81 7.36
N PRO A 170 20.54 8.06 7.96
CA PRO A 170 21.95 8.21 7.63
C PRO A 170 22.19 7.98 6.13
N GLN A 171 22.93 8.89 5.50
CA GLN A 171 23.20 8.89 4.05
C GLN A 171 21.91 9.02 3.19
N HIS A 172 20.91 9.76 3.67
CA HIS A 172 19.71 10.08 2.90
C HIS A 172 20.04 10.74 1.55
N GLU A 173 21.13 11.52 1.47
CA GLU A 173 21.55 12.17 0.24
C GLU A 173 21.90 11.17 -0.85
N TRP A 174 22.53 10.04 -0.48
CA TRP A 174 22.80 8.95 -1.43
C TRP A 174 21.50 8.33 -1.95
N LEU A 175 20.55 8.06 -1.04
CA LEU A 175 19.27 7.45 -1.39
C LEU A 175 18.47 8.35 -2.35
N MET A 176 18.37 9.63 -2.01
CA MET A 176 17.61 10.60 -2.79
C MET A 176 18.30 10.97 -4.09
N ARG A 177 19.64 11.00 -4.13
CA ARG A 177 20.40 11.13 -5.38
C ARG A 177 20.09 10.00 -6.35
N ALA A 178 19.83 8.78 -5.87
CA ALA A 178 19.48 7.67 -6.75
C ALA A 178 18.15 7.89 -7.48
N LEU A 179 17.22 8.67 -6.91
CA LEU A 179 15.97 9.02 -7.59
C LEU A 179 16.19 9.89 -8.84
N PHE A 180 17.28 10.66 -8.91
CA PHE A 180 17.64 11.43 -10.11
C PHE A 180 18.18 10.56 -11.25
N ALA A 181 18.39 9.26 -11.04
CA ALA A 181 18.79 8.33 -12.12
C ALA A 181 17.60 7.83 -12.96
N TYR A 182 16.37 8.02 -12.47
CA TYR A 182 15.13 7.74 -13.20
C TYR A 182 14.77 8.90 -14.13
N ASP A 183 14.04 8.57 -15.20
CA ASP A 183 13.48 9.56 -16.11
C ASP A 183 12.16 10.13 -15.55
N LEU A 184 11.36 9.29 -14.89
CA LEU A 184 10.12 9.67 -14.18
C LEU A 184 10.09 9.08 -12.76
N VAL A 185 9.73 9.90 -11.78
CA VAL A 185 9.45 9.49 -10.39
C VAL A 185 8.00 9.82 -10.05
N GLY A 186 7.19 8.79 -9.82
CA GLY A 186 5.78 8.91 -9.45
C GLY A 186 5.53 8.66 -7.96
N PHE A 187 4.58 9.41 -7.42
CA PHE A 187 4.11 9.31 -6.03
C PHE A 187 2.60 9.07 -5.96
N GLN A 188 2.10 8.70 -4.79
CA GLN A 188 0.67 8.46 -4.58
C GLN A 188 -0.17 9.72 -4.48
N SER A 189 0.39 10.79 -3.93
CA SER A 189 -0.36 11.99 -3.55
C SER A 189 0.37 13.27 -3.93
N GLU A 190 -0.37 14.38 -4.03
CA GLU A 190 0.21 15.70 -4.26
C GLU A 190 1.10 16.12 -3.07
N ALA A 191 0.74 15.72 -1.86
CA ALA A 191 1.57 15.96 -0.67
C ALA A 191 2.95 15.28 -0.78
N ASP A 192 3.00 14.04 -1.26
CA ASP A 192 4.27 13.32 -1.45
C ASP A 192 5.13 13.97 -2.55
N LEU A 193 4.50 14.39 -3.66
CA LEU A 193 5.18 15.15 -4.73
C LEU A 193 5.76 16.47 -4.22
N LEU A 194 5.02 17.18 -3.37
CA LEU A 194 5.48 18.42 -2.74
C LEU A 194 6.69 18.17 -1.83
N HIS A 195 6.66 17.11 -1.01
CA HIS A 195 7.81 16.74 -0.18
C HIS A 195 9.05 16.43 -1.01
N PHE A 196 8.90 15.73 -2.15
CA PHE A 196 10.01 15.48 -3.08
C PHE A 196 10.56 16.77 -3.65
N SER A 197 9.67 17.67 -4.11
CA SER A 197 10.04 18.96 -4.69
C SER A 197 10.83 19.81 -3.70
N HIS A 198 10.37 19.88 -2.45
CA HIS A 198 11.08 20.58 -1.38
C HIS A 198 12.44 19.94 -1.07
N TYR A 199 12.53 18.61 -1.02
CA TYR A 199 13.81 17.93 -0.83
C TYR A 199 14.77 18.23 -1.98
N ALA A 200 14.30 18.12 -3.23
CA ALA A 200 15.11 18.34 -4.43
C ALA A 200 15.72 19.76 -4.44
N GLN A 201 14.92 20.78 -4.09
CA GLN A 201 15.39 22.16 -4.06
C GLN A 201 16.27 22.46 -2.84
N ALA A 202 15.85 22.06 -1.64
CA ALA A 202 16.51 22.46 -0.40
C ALA A 202 17.78 21.64 -0.08
N GLU A 203 17.72 20.32 -0.28
CA GLU A 203 18.79 19.39 0.13
C GLU A 203 19.68 18.98 -1.05
N ALA A 204 19.08 18.78 -2.24
CA ALA A 204 19.84 18.38 -3.43
C ALA A 204 20.31 19.57 -4.29
N ALA A 205 19.94 20.81 -3.93
CA ALA A 205 20.22 22.03 -4.68
C ALA A 205 19.86 21.89 -6.18
N ALA A 206 18.77 21.19 -6.49
CA ALA A 206 18.34 20.96 -7.85
C ALA A 206 17.80 22.24 -8.49
N GLU A 207 18.17 22.48 -9.75
CA GLU A 207 17.55 23.50 -10.58
C GLU A 207 16.12 23.07 -10.93
N ASP A 208 15.14 23.93 -10.59
CA ASP A 208 13.75 23.73 -10.97
C ASP A 208 13.53 24.22 -12.40
N LEU A 209 13.17 23.30 -13.30
CA LEU A 209 12.91 23.58 -14.72
C LEU A 209 11.43 23.85 -15.01
N GLY A 210 10.60 23.95 -13.97
CA GLY A 210 9.14 24.05 -14.06
C GLY A 210 8.48 22.71 -14.31
N GLN A 211 7.14 22.65 -14.14
CA GLN A 211 6.32 21.46 -14.38
C GLN A 211 6.83 20.21 -13.63
N HIS A 212 7.33 20.37 -12.40
CA HIS A 212 7.90 19.28 -11.59
C HIS A 212 9.10 18.57 -12.24
N ARG A 213 9.90 19.30 -13.04
CA ARG A 213 11.18 18.84 -13.57
C ARG A 213 12.32 19.41 -12.75
N PHE A 214 13.22 18.53 -12.32
CA PHE A 214 14.36 18.91 -11.49
C PHE A 214 15.66 18.45 -12.12
N ARG A 215 16.67 19.32 -12.17
CA ARG A 215 18.01 19.01 -12.65
C ARG A 215 19.02 19.06 -11.52
N ALA A 216 19.65 17.92 -11.24
CA ALA A 216 20.77 17.79 -10.32
C ALA A 216 21.64 16.60 -10.74
N PHE A 217 22.89 16.55 -10.26
CA PHE A 217 23.79 15.41 -10.48
C PHE A 217 23.97 15.01 -11.95
N ASN A 218 23.99 15.99 -12.86
CA ASN A 218 24.06 15.82 -14.32
C ASN A 218 22.90 15.00 -14.93
N ARG A 219 21.74 14.98 -14.28
CA ARG A 219 20.52 14.33 -14.74
C ARG A 219 19.34 15.27 -14.59
N THR A 220 18.30 15.02 -15.37
CA THR A 220 17.00 15.68 -15.22
C THR A 220 15.97 14.60 -14.94
N VAL A 221 15.16 14.80 -13.90
CA VAL A 221 14.09 13.89 -13.50
C VAL A 221 12.75 14.62 -13.58
N GLN A 222 11.75 13.98 -14.16
CA GLN A 222 10.35 14.40 -14.08
C GLN A 222 9.73 13.77 -12.84
N ALA A 223 8.96 14.53 -12.06
CA ALA A 223 8.16 14.00 -10.97
C ALA A 223 6.65 14.20 -11.23
N GLY A 224 5.80 13.38 -10.61
CA GLY A 224 4.34 13.53 -10.68
C GLY A 224 3.58 12.70 -9.65
N ALA A 225 2.32 13.06 -9.40
CA ALA A 225 1.40 12.29 -8.56
C ALA A 225 0.47 11.44 -9.43
N PHE A 226 0.46 10.13 -9.18
CA PHE A 226 -0.37 9.15 -9.87
C PHE A 226 -1.04 8.26 -8.82
N PRO A 227 -2.15 8.71 -8.22
CA PRO A 227 -2.82 7.97 -7.15
C PRO A 227 -3.34 6.61 -7.64
N ILE A 228 -2.81 5.51 -7.11
CA ILE A 228 -3.18 4.18 -7.58
C ILE A 228 -4.64 3.84 -7.27
N GLY A 229 -5.37 3.33 -8.28
CA GLY A 229 -6.74 2.83 -8.16
C GLY A 229 -6.85 1.33 -7.86
N ILE A 230 -8.08 0.83 -7.89
CA ILE A 230 -8.39 -0.61 -7.96
C ILE A 230 -8.91 -0.94 -9.36
N ASP A 231 -8.93 -2.22 -9.73
CA ASP A 231 -9.74 -2.65 -10.86
C ASP A 231 -11.19 -2.73 -10.41
N VAL A 232 -12.00 -1.74 -10.80
CA VAL A 232 -13.38 -1.63 -10.32
C VAL A 232 -14.27 -2.71 -10.90
N ASP A 233 -14.07 -3.07 -12.17
CA ASP A 233 -14.91 -4.04 -12.86
C ASP A 233 -14.60 -5.46 -12.40
N GLU A 234 -13.33 -5.81 -12.25
CA GLU A 234 -12.91 -7.08 -11.67
C GLU A 234 -13.42 -7.23 -10.23
N PHE A 235 -13.29 -6.17 -9.42
CA PHE A 235 -13.74 -6.20 -8.04
C PHE A 235 -15.27 -6.25 -7.92
N ALA A 236 -16.00 -5.53 -8.78
CA ALA A 236 -17.45 -5.61 -8.87
C ALA A 236 -17.91 -7.01 -9.29
N ALA A 237 -17.23 -7.66 -10.24
CA ALA A 237 -17.53 -9.04 -10.61
C ALA A 237 -17.37 -10.01 -9.42
N LEU A 238 -16.34 -9.82 -8.58
CA LEU A 238 -16.17 -10.61 -7.36
C LEU A 238 -17.32 -10.47 -6.36
N THR A 239 -18.04 -9.34 -6.34
CA THR A 239 -19.21 -9.18 -5.45
C THR A 239 -20.35 -10.15 -5.79
N HIS A 240 -20.40 -10.65 -7.02
CA HIS A 240 -21.39 -11.62 -7.50
C HIS A 240 -20.90 -13.07 -7.44
N ALA A 241 -19.63 -13.29 -7.06
CA ALA A 241 -19.09 -14.63 -6.91
C ALA A 241 -19.70 -15.34 -5.71
N LYS A 242 -19.85 -16.68 -5.80
CA LYS A 242 -20.44 -17.50 -4.74
C LYS A 242 -19.82 -17.25 -3.37
N ASP A 243 -18.48 -17.20 -3.26
CA ASP A 243 -17.80 -16.98 -1.99
C ASP A 243 -18.12 -15.62 -1.34
N ALA A 244 -18.37 -14.59 -2.15
CA ALA A 244 -18.75 -13.26 -1.68
C ALA A 244 -20.22 -13.22 -1.26
N LEU A 245 -21.12 -13.83 -2.05
CA LEU A 245 -22.54 -13.94 -1.71
C LEU A 245 -22.75 -14.76 -0.43
N ASP A 246 -22.11 -15.94 -0.34
CA ASP A 246 -22.16 -16.78 0.86
C ASP A 246 -21.62 -16.02 2.07
N MET A 247 -20.52 -15.27 1.93
CA MET A 247 -20.01 -14.44 3.02
C MET A 247 -21.01 -13.36 3.44
N TYR A 248 -21.60 -12.65 2.47
CA TYR A 248 -22.56 -11.58 2.74
C TYR A 248 -23.79 -12.11 3.50
N GLU A 249 -24.42 -13.19 3.01
CA GLU A 249 -25.62 -13.75 3.65
C GLU A 249 -25.31 -14.27 5.07
N ASN A 250 -24.17 -14.96 5.26
CA ASN A 250 -23.76 -15.42 6.58
C ASN A 250 -23.57 -14.26 7.58
N MET A 251 -22.91 -13.17 7.15
CA MET A 251 -22.70 -12.00 8.02
C MET A 251 -24.01 -11.25 8.29
N LYS A 252 -24.88 -11.15 7.29
CA LYS A 252 -26.19 -10.52 7.43
C LYS A 252 -27.09 -11.29 8.40
N GLU A 253 -27.09 -12.62 8.36
CA GLU A 253 -27.86 -13.47 9.28
C GLU A 253 -27.32 -13.38 10.71
N GLU A 254 -26.02 -13.64 10.89
CA GLU A 254 -25.33 -13.66 12.19
C GLU A 254 -25.45 -12.32 12.94
N TYR A 255 -25.37 -11.22 12.20
CA TYR A 255 -25.39 -9.87 12.75
C TYR A 255 -26.67 -9.11 12.42
N SER A 256 -27.76 -9.79 12.06
CA SER A 256 -29.06 -9.18 11.68
C SER A 256 -29.63 -8.18 12.69
N ARG A 257 -29.27 -8.31 13.97
CA ARG A 257 -29.71 -7.42 15.07
C ARG A 257 -28.71 -6.29 15.38
N ARG A 258 -27.61 -6.20 14.63
CA ARG A 258 -26.44 -5.37 14.95
C ARG A 258 -25.91 -4.64 13.71
N GLN A 259 -25.42 -3.43 13.91
CA GLN A 259 -24.67 -2.71 12.90
C GLN A 259 -23.21 -3.17 12.93
N LEU A 260 -22.73 -3.63 11.78
CA LEU A 260 -21.35 -4.08 11.62
C LEU A 260 -20.41 -2.91 11.31
N LEU A 261 -19.39 -2.77 12.13
CA LEU A 261 -18.22 -1.96 11.84
C LEU A 261 -17.08 -2.89 11.42
N LEU A 262 -16.26 -2.44 10.48
CA LEU A 262 -15.25 -3.30 9.87
C LEU A 262 -13.91 -2.56 9.70
N GLY A 263 -12.85 -3.20 10.18
CA GLY A 263 -11.46 -2.88 9.82
C GLY A 263 -10.79 -4.11 9.21
N VAL A 264 -10.21 -3.99 8.01
CA VAL A 264 -9.47 -5.06 7.35
C VAL A 264 -8.12 -4.55 6.91
N GLU A 265 -7.06 -4.88 7.64
CA GLU A 265 -5.71 -4.42 7.31
C GLU A 265 -4.67 -5.48 7.65
N ARG A 266 -3.42 -5.28 7.22
CA ARG A 266 -2.29 -6.06 7.75
C ARG A 266 -2.01 -5.61 9.18
N LEU A 267 -1.50 -6.51 10.01
CA LEU A 267 -0.92 -6.17 11.30
C LEU A 267 0.34 -5.33 11.06
N ASP A 268 0.21 -4.00 11.13
CA ASP A 268 1.30 -3.06 10.89
C ASP A 268 1.05 -1.77 11.67
N TYR A 269 2.09 -1.22 12.29
CA TYR A 269 1.98 -0.05 13.18
C TYR A 269 1.56 1.23 12.45
N SER A 270 1.68 1.28 11.12
CA SER A 270 1.17 2.38 10.30
C SER A 270 -0.36 2.47 10.30
N LYS A 271 -1.05 1.37 10.65
CA LYS A 271 -2.50 1.20 10.46
C LYS A 271 -3.38 1.74 11.58
N GLY A 272 -2.78 2.22 12.66
CA GLY A 272 -3.54 2.84 13.76
C GLY A 272 -4.56 1.90 14.40
N LEU A 273 -4.27 0.59 14.39
CA LEU A 273 -5.18 -0.43 14.92
C LEU A 273 -5.51 -0.21 16.41
N PRO A 274 -4.54 0.13 17.29
CA PRO A 274 -4.86 0.45 18.68
C PRO A 274 -5.75 1.69 18.83
N GLN A 275 -5.49 2.74 18.04
CA GLN A 275 -6.30 3.96 18.03
C GLN A 275 -7.74 3.68 17.58
N ARG A 276 -7.92 2.79 16.61
CA ARG A 276 -9.25 2.35 16.17
C ARG A 276 -10.03 1.63 17.27
N LEU A 277 -9.37 0.72 17.99
CA LEU A 277 -9.99 0.02 19.12
C LEU A 277 -10.36 0.99 20.24
N ARG A 278 -9.48 1.95 20.57
CA ARG A 278 -9.75 3.00 21.55
C ARG A 278 -10.91 3.92 21.14
N ALA A 279 -11.01 4.28 19.86
CA ALA A 279 -12.13 5.05 19.34
C ALA A 279 -13.46 4.26 19.42
N PHE A 280 -13.42 2.95 19.16
CA PHE A 280 -14.60 2.09 19.35
C PHE A 280 -14.98 1.95 20.82
N GLU A 281 -14.02 1.83 21.73
CA GLU A 281 -14.27 1.87 23.16
C GLU A 281 -14.91 3.21 23.60
N ALA A 282 -14.38 4.33 23.11
CA ALA A 282 -14.90 5.67 23.38
C ALA A 282 -16.34 5.83 22.85
N LEU A 283 -16.65 5.27 21.68
CA LEU A 283 -18.02 5.21 21.14
C LEU A 283 -18.97 4.52 22.13
N LEU A 284 -18.61 3.35 22.64
CA LEU A 284 -19.46 2.60 23.58
C LEU A 284 -19.66 3.33 24.92
N LYS A 285 -18.63 4.03 25.40
CA LYS A 285 -18.72 4.85 26.63
C LYS A 285 -19.61 6.08 26.44
N LYS A 286 -19.43 6.79 25.32
CA LYS A 286 -20.08 8.08 25.07
C LYS A 286 -21.52 7.94 24.55
N TYR A 287 -21.79 6.87 23.81
CA TYR A 287 -23.08 6.59 23.17
C TYR A 287 -23.56 5.19 23.54
N PRO A 288 -24.14 5.01 24.75
CA PRO A 288 -24.57 3.71 25.27
C PRO A 288 -25.61 2.99 24.41
N GLU A 289 -26.32 3.69 23.52
CA GLU A 289 -27.24 3.08 22.55
C GLU A 289 -26.55 2.11 21.58
N ASN A 290 -25.22 2.21 21.44
CA ASN A 290 -24.41 1.30 20.63
C ASN A 290 -24.08 -0.03 21.34
N ILE A 291 -24.30 -0.09 22.67
CA ILE A 291 -24.10 -1.30 23.46
C ILE A 291 -25.14 -2.35 23.02
N ARG A 292 -24.69 -3.55 22.65
CA ARG A 292 -25.45 -4.65 22.02
C ARG A 292 -25.97 -4.40 20.60
N SER A 293 -25.90 -3.18 20.09
CA SER A 293 -26.38 -2.84 18.74
C SER A 293 -25.25 -2.65 17.73
N ALA A 294 -23.99 -2.47 18.16
CA ALA A 294 -22.83 -2.35 17.29
C ALA A 294 -21.78 -3.45 17.57
N THR A 295 -21.14 -3.98 16.53
CA THR A 295 -20.00 -4.91 16.67
C THR A 295 -18.90 -4.51 15.70
N LEU A 296 -17.67 -4.41 16.20
CA LEU A 296 -16.47 -4.20 15.39
C LEU A 296 -15.83 -5.54 15.03
N ILE A 297 -15.75 -5.84 13.73
CA ILE A 297 -14.91 -6.91 13.20
C ILE A 297 -13.58 -6.30 12.78
N GLN A 298 -12.49 -6.72 13.41
CA GLN A 298 -11.13 -6.32 13.04
C GLN A 298 -10.37 -7.54 12.50
N VAL A 299 -10.17 -7.56 11.18
CA VAL A 299 -9.29 -8.52 10.51
C VAL A 299 -7.89 -7.92 10.45
N ALA A 300 -6.92 -8.61 11.04
CA ALA A 300 -5.51 -8.29 10.97
C ALA A 300 -4.75 -9.44 10.31
N SER A 301 -4.30 -9.26 9.07
CA SER A 301 -3.49 -10.28 8.41
C SER A 301 -2.06 -10.29 8.99
N PRO A 302 -1.48 -11.47 9.29
CA PRO A 302 -0.08 -11.60 9.72
C PRO A 302 0.90 -10.91 8.79
N SER A 303 1.91 -10.24 9.36
CA SER A 303 2.94 -9.52 8.59
C SER A 303 4.20 -9.34 9.45
N ARG A 304 5.36 -9.78 8.93
CA ARG A 304 6.70 -9.53 9.51
C ARG A 304 6.80 -9.88 11.01
N GLU A 305 6.24 -11.03 11.40
CA GLU A 305 6.10 -11.45 12.79
C GLU A 305 7.44 -11.66 13.52
N ASP A 306 8.54 -11.85 12.80
CA ASP A 306 9.89 -11.97 13.38
C ASP A 306 10.47 -10.64 13.90
N MET A 307 9.79 -9.52 13.65
CA MET A 307 10.23 -8.19 14.08
C MET A 307 9.53 -7.76 15.37
N GLY A 308 10.30 -7.43 16.41
CA GLY A 308 9.76 -7.11 17.75
C GLY A 308 8.63 -6.07 17.77
N ALA A 309 8.72 -5.01 16.95
CA ALA A 309 7.68 -3.98 16.89
C ALA A 309 6.30 -4.50 16.42
N TYR A 310 6.26 -5.60 15.67
CA TYR A 310 5.01 -6.25 15.23
C TYR A 310 4.46 -7.17 16.32
N THR A 311 5.34 -7.85 17.06
CA THR A 311 4.97 -8.63 18.24
C THR A 311 4.38 -7.75 19.34
N ASP A 312 5.01 -6.61 19.63
CA ASP A 312 4.52 -5.63 20.62
C ASP A 312 3.14 -5.09 20.22
N LEU A 313 2.94 -4.79 18.94
CA LEU A 313 1.65 -4.35 18.41
C LEU A 313 0.57 -5.42 18.56
N LEU A 314 0.88 -6.69 18.28
CA LEU A 314 -0.07 -7.79 18.45
C LEU A 314 -0.51 -7.91 19.91
N GLN A 315 0.43 -7.87 20.85
CA GLN A 315 0.15 -7.92 22.29
C GLN A 315 -0.74 -6.75 22.73
N GLU A 316 -0.47 -5.52 22.27
CA GLU A 316 -1.31 -4.36 22.56
C GLU A 316 -2.74 -4.56 22.04
N LEU A 317 -2.91 -5.09 20.82
CA LEU A 317 -4.23 -5.35 20.25
C LEU A 317 -5.00 -6.45 20.98
N GLU A 318 -4.35 -7.56 21.32
CA GLU A 318 -4.96 -8.64 22.09
C GLU A 318 -5.42 -8.14 23.47
N HIS A 319 -4.58 -7.35 24.13
CA HIS A 319 -4.92 -6.71 25.40
C HIS A 319 -6.13 -5.77 25.27
N LEU A 320 -6.12 -4.86 24.30
CA LEU A 320 -7.24 -3.93 24.06
C LEU A 320 -8.54 -4.67 23.72
N CYS A 321 -8.48 -5.68 22.86
CA CYS A 321 -9.64 -6.50 22.52
C CYS A 321 -10.19 -7.22 23.76
N GLY A 322 -9.32 -7.80 24.59
CA GLY A 322 -9.69 -8.45 25.84
C GLY A 322 -10.34 -7.47 26.83
N ALA A 323 -9.76 -6.29 27.00
CA ALA A 323 -10.29 -5.25 27.88
C ALA A 323 -11.66 -4.74 27.43
N ILE A 324 -11.84 -4.42 26.15
CA ILE A 324 -13.11 -3.95 25.60
C ILE A 324 -14.18 -5.04 25.74
N ASN A 325 -13.86 -6.28 25.35
CA ASN A 325 -14.81 -7.39 25.47
C ASN A 325 -15.15 -7.72 26.93
N GLY A 326 -14.20 -7.59 27.86
CA GLY A 326 -14.46 -7.80 29.28
C GLY A 326 -15.31 -6.69 29.93
N ASN A 327 -15.14 -5.44 29.49
CA ASN A 327 -15.84 -4.29 30.06
C ASN A 327 -17.27 -4.13 29.53
N PHE A 328 -17.51 -4.48 28.27
CA PHE A 328 -18.79 -4.25 27.60
C PHE A 328 -19.49 -5.53 27.13
N GLY A 329 -18.78 -6.66 27.06
CA GLY A 329 -19.34 -7.90 26.54
C GLY A 329 -20.41 -8.50 27.42
N GLU A 330 -21.32 -9.23 26.78
CA GLU A 330 -22.41 -9.97 27.40
C GLU A 330 -22.35 -11.43 26.92
N LEU A 331 -23.12 -12.32 27.55
CA LEU A 331 -23.15 -13.75 27.19
C LEU A 331 -23.46 -14.00 25.70
N ASP A 332 -24.28 -13.13 25.09
CA ASP A 332 -24.73 -13.24 23.71
C ASP A 332 -24.09 -12.19 22.78
N TRP A 333 -23.18 -11.33 23.26
CA TRP A 333 -22.60 -10.24 22.49
C TRP A 333 -21.13 -9.99 22.82
N MET A 334 -20.30 -10.06 21.77
CA MET A 334 -18.91 -9.61 21.82
C MET A 334 -18.77 -8.27 21.05
N PRO A 335 -18.38 -7.18 21.73
CA PRO A 335 -18.17 -5.89 21.09
C PRO A 335 -17.13 -5.93 19.95
N VAL A 336 -16.01 -6.64 20.18
CA VAL A 336 -14.89 -6.74 19.22
C VAL A 336 -14.64 -8.19 18.82
N ARG A 337 -14.69 -8.45 17.51
CA ARG A 337 -14.31 -9.72 16.88
C ARG A 337 -12.95 -9.52 16.20
N PHE A 338 -11.88 -9.83 16.93
CA PHE A 338 -10.52 -9.76 16.42
C PHE A 338 -10.15 -11.06 15.71
N ILE A 339 -9.61 -10.95 14.48
CA ILE A 339 -9.31 -12.07 13.60
C ILE A 339 -7.88 -11.89 13.09
N HIS A 340 -6.91 -12.58 13.71
CA HIS A 340 -5.51 -12.61 13.28
C HIS A 340 -5.26 -13.74 12.27
N ARG A 341 -5.76 -13.56 11.04
CA ARG A 341 -5.55 -14.51 9.92
C ARG A 341 -5.79 -13.84 8.59
N ASN A 342 -5.22 -14.43 7.55
CA ASN A 342 -5.52 -14.04 6.18
C ASN A 342 -6.97 -14.41 5.82
N VAL A 343 -7.73 -13.43 5.33
CA VAL A 343 -9.03 -13.64 4.69
C VAL A 343 -8.81 -13.67 3.18
N ALA A 344 -9.32 -14.71 2.53
CA ALA A 344 -9.20 -14.85 1.09
C ALA A 344 -9.88 -13.69 0.37
N ARG A 345 -9.20 -13.09 -0.62
CA ARG A 345 -9.67 -11.91 -1.39
C ARG A 345 -11.09 -12.08 -1.93
N LYS A 346 -11.42 -13.27 -2.46
CA LYS A 346 -12.76 -13.61 -2.98
C LYS A 346 -13.91 -13.51 -1.97
N ARG A 347 -13.63 -13.49 -0.66
CA ARG A 347 -14.63 -13.34 0.41
C ARG A 347 -14.77 -11.90 0.90
N LEU A 348 -13.77 -11.05 0.65
CA LEU A 348 -13.74 -9.67 1.14
C LEU A 348 -14.90 -8.82 0.62
N PRO A 349 -15.33 -8.89 -0.66
CA PRO A 349 -16.45 -8.09 -1.14
C PRO A 349 -17.74 -8.33 -0.36
N GLY A 350 -18.04 -9.59 -0.03
CA GLY A 350 -19.21 -9.92 0.79
C GLY A 350 -19.13 -9.37 2.21
N LEU A 351 -17.95 -9.44 2.82
CA LEU A 351 -17.69 -8.87 4.14
C LEU A 351 -17.81 -7.34 4.14
N TYR A 352 -17.25 -6.67 3.13
CA TYR A 352 -17.37 -5.23 2.95
C TYR A 352 -18.83 -4.81 2.74
N ARG A 353 -19.60 -5.53 1.92
CA ARG A 353 -21.01 -5.24 1.65
C ARG A 353 -21.90 -5.43 2.88
N ALA A 354 -21.55 -6.34 3.78
CA ALA A 354 -22.28 -6.54 5.03
C ALA A 354 -22.01 -5.44 6.08
N ALA A 355 -20.90 -4.71 5.97
CA ALA A 355 -20.51 -3.72 6.95
C ALA A 355 -21.26 -2.38 6.77
N ARG A 356 -21.84 -1.88 7.86
CA ARG A 356 -22.48 -0.57 7.90
C ARG A 356 -21.46 0.56 7.86
N VAL A 357 -20.32 0.37 8.53
CA VAL A 357 -19.24 1.36 8.60
C VAL A 357 -17.90 0.67 8.37
N ALA A 358 -17.10 1.18 7.44
CA ALA A 358 -15.68 0.82 7.36
C ALA A 358 -14.83 1.83 8.11
N LEU A 359 -13.94 1.33 8.97
CA LEU A 359 -12.98 2.11 9.74
C LEU A 359 -11.60 1.94 9.09
N VAL A 360 -11.26 2.84 8.18
CA VAL A 360 -9.95 2.87 7.52
C VAL A 360 -9.16 4.02 8.12
N THR A 361 -8.54 3.78 9.27
CA THR A 361 -7.98 4.83 10.13
C THR A 361 -6.45 4.74 10.31
N PRO A 362 -5.63 4.57 9.26
CA PRO A 362 -4.19 4.50 9.41
C PRO A 362 -3.59 5.80 9.95
N LEU A 363 -2.52 5.69 10.75
CA LEU A 363 -1.72 6.83 11.20
C LEU A 363 -0.99 7.49 10.02
N ARG A 364 -0.54 6.68 9.06
CA ARG A 364 0.00 7.14 7.79
C ARG A 364 -0.13 6.01 6.76
N ASP A 365 -0.57 6.32 5.54
CA ASP A 365 -0.68 5.34 4.47
C ASP A 365 -0.51 6.02 3.11
N GLY A 366 0.27 5.41 2.21
CA GLY A 366 0.51 5.97 0.88
C GLY A 366 -0.77 6.10 0.06
N MET A 367 -1.71 5.16 0.21
CA MET A 367 -3.02 5.24 -0.47
C MET A 367 -4.14 4.63 0.36
N ASN A 368 -4.00 3.35 0.74
CA ASN A 368 -5.04 2.48 1.30
C ASN A 368 -6.13 2.04 0.29
N LEU A 369 -5.90 0.91 -0.37
CA LEU A 369 -6.86 0.34 -1.34
C LEU A 369 -8.12 -0.23 -0.68
N VAL A 370 -8.06 -0.62 0.60
CA VAL A 370 -9.23 -1.16 1.33
C VAL A 370 -10.36 -0.11 1.38
N ALA A 371 -10.02 1.17 1.50
CA ALA A 371 -11.01 2.26 1.40
C ALA A 371 -11.76 2.24 0.05
N LYS A 372 -11.04 2.04 -1.06
CA LYS A 372 -11.62 2.02 -2.40
C LYS A 372 -12.42 0.74 -2.64
N GLU A 373 -11.89 -0.41 -2.22
CA GLU A 373 -12.56 -1.70 -2.28
C GLU A 373 -13.88 -1.69 -1.49
N PHE A 374 -13.88 -1.10 -0.29
CA PHE A 374 -15.10 -0.99 0.52
C PHE A 374 -16.21 -0.26 -0.23
N ILE A 375 -15.91 0.90 -0.84
CA ILE A 375 -16.88 1.67 -1.62
C ILE A 375 -17.37 0.89 -2.85
N ALA A 376 -16.45 0.21 -3.54
CA ALA A 376 -16.79 -0.59 -4.72
C ALA A 376 -17.65 -1.83 -4.40
N ALA A 377 -17.55 -2.38 -3.18
CA ALA A 377 -18.35 -3.52 -2.74
C ALA A 377 -19.79 -3.17 -2.32
N GLN A 378 -20.08 -1.89 -2.03
CA GLN A 378 -21.38 -1.51 -1.47
C GLN A 378 -22.53 -1.68 -2.46
N ASP A 379 -23.71 -2.01 -1.93
CA ASP A 379 -24.96 -1.89 -2.65
C ASP A 379 -25.35 -0.40 -2.80
N PRO A 380 -25.47 0.15 -4.01
CA PRO A 380 -25.89 1.54 -4.20
C PRO A 380 -27.28 1.85 -3.61
N ALA A 381 -28.14 0.84 -3.44
CA ALA A 381 -29.46 1.03 -2.87
C ALA A 381 -29.43 1.23 -1.34
N ASP A 382 -28.45 0.65 -0.64
CA ASP A 382 -28.26 0.82 0.81
C ASP A 382 -26.76 0.77 1.21
N PRO A 383 -25.95 1.76 0.80
CA PRO A 383 -24.49 1.67 0.97
C PRO A 383 -24.05 2.01 2.40
N GLY A 384 -23.02 1.33 2.89
CA GLY A 384 -22.33 1.67 4.12
C GLY A 384 -21.57 3.01 4.04
N VAL A 385 -20.99 3.42 5.17
CA VAL A 385 -20.25 4.68 5.31
C VAL A 385 -18.76 4.42 5.52
N LEU A 386 -17.92 5.16 4.81
CA LEU A 386 -16.47 5.12 4.99
C LEU A 386 -16.03 6.21 5.98
N VAL A 387 -15.44 5.78 7.10
CA VAL A 387 -14.66 6.63 8.02
C VAL A 387 -13.18 6.47 7.65
N LEU A 388 -12.55 7.56 7.24
CA LEU A 388 -11.22 7.53 6.61
C LEU A 388 -10.24 8.45 7.34
N SER A 389 -9.05 7.96 7.65
CA SER A 389 -7.98 8.82 8.15
C SER A 389 -7.61 9.88 7.13
N ARG A 390 -7.48 11.13 7.58
CA ARG A 390 -6.91 12.21 6.78
C ARG A 390 -5.44 11.99 6.37
N PHE A 391 -4.78 10.97 6.93
CA PHE A 391 -3.38 10.62 6.65
C PHE A 391 -3.22 9.44 5.69
N ALA A 392 -4.31 8.93 5.12
CA ALA A 392 -4.28 8.00 3.99
C ALA A 392 -4.31 8.78 2.67
N GLY A 393 -3.48 8.41 1.70
CA GLY A 393 -3.48 9.05 0.36
C GLY A 393 -4.85 9.03 -0.33
N ALA A 394 -5.68 8.00 -0.08
CA ALA A 394 -7.05 7.95 -0.60
C ALA A 394 -7.92 9.13 -0.13
N ALA A 395 -7.58 9.83 0.95
CA ALA A 395 -8.31 11.02 1.41
C ALA A 395 -8.18 12.21 0.44
N GLU A 396 -7.19 12.20 -0.47
CA GLU A 396 -7.11 13.18 -1.56
C GLU A 396 -8.21 12.98 -2.59
N GLN A 397 -8.62 11.73 -2.83
CA GLN A 397 -9.62 11.37 -3.83
C GLN A 397 -11.04 11.17 -3.24
N LEU A 398 -11.13 10.54 -2.07
CA LEU A 398 -12.40 10.16 -1.43
C LEU A 398 -12.97 11.28 -0.52
N LYS A 399 -13.16 12.48 -1.09
CA LYS A 399 -13.60 13.68 -0.36
C LYS A 399 -14.96 13.57 0.34
N GLN A 400 -15.78 12.58 -0.01
CA GLN A 400 -17.09 12.36 0.61
C GLN A 400 -17.06 11.36 1.77
N ALA A 401 -15.90 10.77 2.08
CA ALA A 401 -15.70 10.00 3.30
C ALA A 401 -15.83 10.92 4.53
N LEU A 402 -16.11 10.32 5.69
CA LEU A 402 -16.01 11.04 6.96
C LEU A 402 -14.54 11.02 7.40
N LEU A 403 -13.84 12.15 7.19
CA LEU A 403 -12.42 12.25 7.50
C LEU A 403 -12.20 12.38 9.02
N VAL A 404 -11.25 11.62 9.55
CA VAL A 404 -10.87 11.65 10.96
C VAL A 404 -9.37 11.89 11.13
N ASN A 405 -9.02 12.43 12.29
CA ASN A 405 -7.67 12.35 12.81
C ASN A 405 -7.59 11.13 13.75
N PRO A 406 -6.88 10.03 13.40
CA PRO A 406 -6.83 8.83 14.23
C PRO A 406 -6.15 9.05 15.60
N TYR A 407 -5.42 10.15 15.80
CA TYR A 407 -4.87 10.51 17.11
C TYR A 407 -5.95 11.04 18.07
N ASP A 408 -7.12 11.44 17.57
CA ASP A 408 -8.27 11.91 18.34
C ASP A 408 -9.31 10.79 18.43
N SER A 409 -9.21 9.98 19.49
CA SER A 409 -10.12 8.83 19.69
C SER A 409 -11.55 9.28 19.95
N ASP A 410 -11.78 10.37 20.67
CA ASP A 410 -13.11 10.89 20.97
C ASP A 410 -13.77 11.51 19.74
N GLY A 411 -13.05 12.31 18.97
CA GLY A 411 -13.54 12.85 17.70
C GLY A 411 -13.78 11.75 16.65
N THR A 412 -12.96 10.70 16.67
CA THR A 412 -13.20 9.50 15.85
C THR A 412 -14.48 8.78 16.29
N ALA A 413 -14.71 8.63 17.60
CA ALA A 413 -15.95 8.06 18.13
C ALA A 413 -17.20 8.85 17.71
N ASP A 414 -17.15 10.18 17.80
CA ASP A 414 -18.23 11.07 17.32
C ASP A 414 -18.52 10.90 15.83
N THR A 415 -17.45 10.71 15.05
CA THR A 415 -17.56 10.48 13.61
C THR A 415 -18.16 9.11 13.30
N ILE A 416 -17.78 8.07 14.07
CA ILE A 416 -18.37 6.73 13.97
C ILE A 416 -19.87 6.78 14.31
N GLN A 417 -20.24 7.49 15.37
CA GLN A 417 -21.64 7.68 15.75
C GLN A 417 -22.45 8.31 14.62
N ARG A 418 -21.92 9.39 14.02
CA ARG A 418 -22.51 10.01 12.84
C ARG A 418 -22.66 9.03 11.68
N ALA A 419 -21.66 8.18 11.44
CA ALA A 419 -21.70 7.17 10.38
C ALA A 419 -22.82 6.15 10.59
N LEU A 420 -22.99 5.66 11.82
CA LEU A 420 -24.03 4.69 12.20
C LEU A 420 -25.44 5.26 12.03
N GLN A 421 -25.63 6.53 12.39
CA GLN A 421 -26.92 7.24 12.33
C GLN A 421 -27.20 7.91 10.97
N MET A 422 -26.29 7.80 10.00
CA MET A 422 -26.40 8.54 8.74
C MET A 422 -27.66 8.13 7.93
N PRO A 423 -28.52 9.10 7.54
CA PRO A 423 -29.70 8.83 6.73
C PRO A 423 -29.34 8.21 5.38
N LEU A 424 -30.24 7.36 4.84
CA LEU A 424 -30.02 6.65 3.58
C LEU A 424 -29.64 7.59 2.42
N GLN A 425 -30.36 8.71 2.27
CA GLN A 425 -30.11 9.66 1.19
C GLN A 425 -28.70 10.26 1.24
N GLU A 426 -28.19 10.58 2.44
CA GLU A 426 -26.82 11.08 2.59
C GLU A 426 -25.79 10.00 2.24
N ARG A 427 -26.02 8.76 2.68
CA ARG A 427 -25.13 7.62 2.37
C ARG A 427 -25.04 7.37 0.87
N GLN A 428 -26.18 7.32 0.19
CA GLN A 428 -26.25 7.17 -1.28
C GLN A 428 -25.51 8.30 -2.00
N ALA A 429 -25.74 9.55 -1.60
CA ALA A 429 -25.09 10.70 -2.23
C ALA A 429 -23.56 10.68 -2.06
N ARG A 430 -23.06 10.28 -0.88
CA ARG A 430 -21.61 10.14 -0.62
C ARG A 430 -21.02 8.98 -1.41
N HIS A 431 -21.66 7.82 -1.37
CA HIS A 431 -21.24 6.61 -2.08
C HIS A 431 -21.15 6.84 -3.59
N GLN A 432 -22.19 7.39 -4.21
CA GLN A 432 -22.25 7.63 -5.65
C GLN A 432 -21.08 8.49 -6.13
N LYS A 433 -20.79 9.59 -5.41
CA LYS A 433 -19.67 10.49 -5.75
C LYS A 433 -18.31 9.81 -5.61
N MET A 434 -18.09 9.04 -4.55
CA MET A 434 -16.83 8.30 -4.37
C MET A 434 -16.67 7.21 -5.41
N LEU A 435 -17.72 6.43 -5.68
CA LEU A 435 -17.67 5.37 -6.68
C LEU A 435 -17.39 5.93 -8.09
N ALA A 436 -17.99 7.06 -8.45
CA ALA A 436 -17.70 7.74 -9.71
C ALA A 436 -16.22 8.11 -9.83
N ASN A 437 -15.64 8.71 -8.77
CA ASN A 437 -14.22 9.06 -8.76
C ASN A 437 -13.29 7.84 -8.85
N ILE A 438 -13.61 6.75 -8.14
CA ILE A 438 -12.83 5.50 -8.19
C ILE A 438 -12.87 4.87 -9.59
N ARG A 439 -14.02 4.93 -10.29
CA ARG A 439 -14.16 4.44 -11.67
C ARG A 439 -13.38 5.29 -12.67
N GLU A 440 -13.36 6.60 -12.49
CA GLU A 440 -12.62 7.51 -13.36
C GLU A 440 -11.09 7.36 -13.19
N HIS A 441 -10.64 7.14 -11.95
CA HIS A 441 -9.23 7.02 -11.56
C HIS A 441 -8.91 5.61 -11.06
N ASP A 442 -9.29 4.62 -11.87
CA ASP A 442 -9.06 3.21 -11.58
C ASP A 442 -7.58 2.84 -11.78
N VAL A 443 -7.24 1.55 -11.60
CA VAL A 443 -5.86 1.09 -11.76
C VAL A 443 -5.37 1.15 -13.22
N HIS A 444 -6.28 1.09 -14.20
CA HIS A 444 -5.96 1.19 -15.62
C HIS A 444 -5.63 2.62 -16.02
N TRP A 445 -6.34 3.60 -15.46
CA TRP A 445 -6.00 5.03 -15.55
C TRP A 445 -4.61 5.28 -14.99
N TRP A 446 -4.32 4.81 -13.77
CA TRP A 446 -3.02 4.97 -13.12
C TRP A 446 -1.87 4.48 -14.02
N ARG A 447 -2.01 3.25 -14.54
CA ARG A 447 -1.05 2.64 -15.46
C ARG A 447 -0.86 3.48 -16.72
N LYS A 448 -1.97 3.82 -17.40
CA LYS A 448 -1.94 4.52 -18.68
C LYS A 448 -1.27 5.89 -18.52
N THR A 449 -1.67 6.65 -17.51
CA THR A 449 -1.17 8.00 -17.23
C THR A 449 0.32 7.98 -16.87
N PHE A 450 0.76 7.04 -16.03
CA PHE A 450 2.18 6.91 -15.70
C PHE A 450 3.03 6.54 -16.92
N LEU A 451 2.62 5.52 -17.69
CA LEU A 451 3.38 5.07 -18.86
C LEU A 451 3.39 6.11 -19.98
N GLN A 452 2.31 6.88 -20.14
CA GLN A 452 2.27 8.01 -21.06
C GLN A 452 3.28 9.08 -20.64
N ALA A 453 3.26 9.51 -19.38
CA ALA A 453 4.22 10.49 -18.85
C ALA A 453 5.67 10.00 -19.02
N LEU A 454 5.95 8.73 -18.73
CA LEU A 454 7.28 8.13 -18.92
C LEU A 454 7.69 8.14 -20.40
N SER A 455 6.76 7.90 -21.32
CA SER A 455 7.06 7.92 -22.76
C SER A 455 7.42 9.31 -23.28
N GLU A 456 6.88 10.36 -22.65
CA GLU A 456 7.08 11.77 -23.00
C GLU A 456 8.37 12.34 -22.40
N THR A 457 8.94 11.71 -21.36
CA THR A 457 10.25 12.10 -20.81
C THR A 457 11.34 12.03 -21.88
N GLY A 458 12.06 13.14 -22.07
CA GLY A 458 13.14 13.27 -23.06
C GLY A 458 12.73 13.82 -24.44
N SER A 459 11.46 14.17 -24.66
CA SER A 459 10.97 14.76 -25.93
C SER A 459 11.01 16.31 -25.97
N ALA A 460 11.82 16.96 -25.13
CA ALA A 460 11.89 18.42 -25.01
C ALA A 460 13.33 18.94 -24.92
#